data_AF-A0A7R9YNC3-F1
#
_entry.id   AF-A0A7R9YNC3-F1
#
_cell.length_a   1.000
_cell.length_b   1.000
_cell.length_c   1.000
_cell.angle_alpha   90.00
_cell.angle_beta   90.00
_cell.angle_gamma   90.00
#
_symmetry.space_group_name_H-M   'P 1'
#
loop_
_entity.id
_entity.type
_entity.pdbx_description
1 polymer ?
#
loop_
_entity_poly.entity_id
_entity_poly.type
_entity_poly.pdbx_seq_one_letter_code
_entity_poly.pdbx_strand_id
1 'polypeptide(L)'
;GGGDDEGDSAVLEMWVHQTIHTIEFVLGAVSNTASYLRLWALSLAHNQLSVVFWTKILVEQGLEPCSRPGAGQLTCSVGLVIATTAWFALTVVVLMCMESLSAFLHALRLHWVEFQNKFYSGTGYAFSPFAFSAIGTLLDEES
;
A
#
# COMPACT_ATOMS: atom_id res chain seq x y z
N GLY A 1 49.94 10.90 30.14
CA GLY A 1 49.26 10.03 29.17
C GLY A 1 47.83 9.92 29.63
N GLY A 2 46.88 10.32 28.80
CA GLY A 2 45.47 10.41 29.16
C GLY A 2 44.59 11.12 28.13
N GLY A 3 45.16 11.56 27.00
CA GLY A 3 44.41 12.15 25.88
C GLY A 3 44.16 11.20 24.71
N ASP A 4 44.74 9.99 24.73
CA ASP A 4 44.60 9.02 23.63
C ASP A 4 43.30 8.20 23.74
N ASP A 5 42.79 7.95 24.97
CA ASP A 5 41.57 7.16 25.20
C ASP A 5 40.27 7.92 24.82
N GLU A 6 40.22 9.25 24.98
CA GLU A 6 39.07 10.07 24.55
C GLU A 6 38.95 10.14 23.02
N GLY A 7 40.11 10.18 22.33
CA GLY A 7 40.16 10.16 20.87
C GLY A 7 39.60 8.86 20.33
N ASP A 8 40.06 7.72 20.85
CA ASP A 8 39.62 6.38 20.41
C ASP A 8 38.11 6.16 20.65
N SER A 9 37.59 6.65 21.77
CA SER A 9 36.15 6.62 22.10
C SER A 9 35.31 7.42 21.09
N ALA A 10 35.75 8.62 20.71
CA ALA A 10 35.05 9.46 19.75
C ALA A 10 35.06 8.88 18.33
N VAL A 11 36.16 8.26 17.90
CA VAL A 11 36.18 7.55 16.61
C VAL A 11 35.23 6.35 16.67
N LEU A 12 35.26 5.56 17.74
CA LEU A 12 34.37 4.41 17.90
C LEU A 12 32.88 4.81 17.85
N GLU A 13 32.49 5.91 18.49
CA GLU A 13 31.12 6.44 18.39
C GLU A 13 30.75 6.83 16.96
N MET A 14 31.65 7.51 16.24
CA MET A 14 31.45 7.85 14.83
C MET A 14 31.31 6.60 13.95
N TRP A 15 32.17 5.59 14.16
CA TRP A 15 32.15 4.32 13.43
C TRP A 15 30.84 3.55 13.66
N VAL A 16 30.37 3.50 14.91
CA VAL A 16 29.10 2.84 15.25
C VAL A 16 27.93 3.56 14.57
N HIS A 17 27.86 4.89 14.66
CA HIS A 17 26.80 5.68 14.01
C HIS A 17 26.78 5.49 12.49
N GLN A 18 27.95 5.53 11.85
CA GLN A 18 28.08 5.33 10.40
C GLN A 18 27.70 3.90 9.97
N THR A 19 28.03 2.90 10.79
CA THR A 19 27.68 1.50 10.52
C THR A 19 26.16 1.30 10.57
N ILE A 20 25.48 1.90 11.55
CA ILE A 20 24.01 1.86 11.65
C ILE A 20 23.38 2.49 10.41
N HIS A 21 23.82 3.69 10.03
CA HIS A 21 23.29 4.39 8.84
C HIS A 21 23.53 3.59 7.54
N THR A 22 24.62 2.83 7.46
CA THR A 22 24.91 1.96 6.31
C THR A 22 23.98 0.73 6.25
N ILE A 23 23.70 0.10 7.39
CA ILE A 23 22.76 -1.02 7.48
C ILE A 23 21.34 -0.55 7.14
N GLU A 24 20.92 0.61 7.65
CA GLU A 24 19.64 1.22 7.32
C GLU A 24 19.51 1.53 5.82
N PHE A 25 20.58 2.05 5.21
CA PHE A 25 20.61 2.31 3.77
C PHE A 25 20.45 1.02 2.96
N VAL A 26 21.18 -0.05 3.30
CA VAL A 26 21.09 -1.34 2.59
C VAL A 26 19.71 -1.98 2.78
N LEU A 27 19.16 -1.96 3.99
CA LEU A 27 17.80 -2.47 4.26
C LEU A 27 16.72 -1.67 3.52
N GLY A 28 16.90 -0.35 3.41
CA GLY A 28 16.05 0.53 2.60
C GLY A 28 16.12 0.21 1.11
N ALA A 29 17.33 0.00 0.57
CA ALA A 29 17.54 -0.36 -0.83
C ALA A 29 16.93 -1.74 -1.19
N VAL A 30 17.09 -2.74 -0.32
CA VAL A 30 16.47 -4.07 -0.50
C VAL A 30 14.94 -3.98 -0.42
N SER A 31 14.39 -3.16 0.49
CA SER A 31 12.95 -2.94 0.60
C SER A 31 12.34 -2.32 -0.66
N ASN A 32 13.01 -1.30 -1.23
CA ASN A 32 12.59 -0.71 -2.49
C ASN A 32 12.65 -1.73 -3.63
N THR A 33 13.73 -2.51 -3.71
CA THR A 33 13.90 -3.57 -4.72
C THR A 33 12.85 -4.68 -4.60
N ALA A 34 12.55 -5.16 -3.39
CA ALA A 34 11.56 -6.19 -3.14
C ALA A 34 10.13 -5.74 -3.52
N SER A 35 9.87 -4.44 -3.50
CA SER A 35 8.58 -3.93 -3.95
C SER A 35 8.37 -4.03 -5.45
N TYR A 36 9.41 -3.83 -6.26
CA TYR A 36 9.32 -4.05 -7.72
C TYR A 36 8.92 -5.49 -8.06
N LEU A 37 9.45 -6.47 -7.32
CA LEU A 37 9.07 -7.88 -7.50
C LEU A 37 7.61 -8.14 -7.09
N ARG A 38 7.14 -7.49 -6.02
CA ARG A 38 5.74 -7.58 -5.55
C ARG A 38 4.76 -7.02 -6.58
N LEU A 39 5.08 -5.87 -7.15
CA LEU A 39 4.26 -5.22 -8.19
C LEU A 39 4.25 -6.06 -9.47
N TRP A 40 5.40 -6.62 -9.86
CA TRP A 40 5.49 -7.51 -11.01
C TRP A 40 4.68 -8.79 -10.82
N ALA A 41 4.77 -9.43 -9.65
CA ALA A 41 4.00 -10.64 -9.33
C ALA A 41 2.49 -10.35 -9.29
N LEU A 42 2.09 -9.21 -8.75
CA LEU A 42 0.70 -8.76 -8.75
C LEU A 42 0.18 -8.56 -10.17
N SER A 43 0.98 -7.94 -11.05
CA SER A 43 0.64 -7.76 -12.47
C SER A 43 0.47 -9.10 -13.20
N LEU A 44 1.33 -10.10 -12.92
CA LEU A 44 1.17 -11.46 -13.47
C LEU A 44 -0.11 -12.13 -12.98
N ALA A 45 -0.40 -12.04 -11.68
CA ALA A 45 -1.61 -12.60 -11.09
C ALA A 45 -2.88 -11.92 -11.64
N HIS A 46 -2.87 -10.60 -11.80
CA HIS A 46 -3.97 -9.84 -12.38
C HIS A 46 -4.25 -10.30 -13.81
N ASN A 47 -3.20 -10.45 -14.63
CA ASN A 47 -3.33 -10.89 -16.01
C ASN A 47 -3.99 -12.28 -16.08
N GLN A 48 -3.51 -13.21 -15.25
CA GLN A 48 -4.06 -14.56 -15.17
C GLN A 48 -5.53 -14.57 -14.68
N LEU A 49 -5.84 -13.82 -13.63
CA LEU A 49 -7.17 -13.78 -13.02
C LEU A 49 -8.19 -13.10 -13.95
N SER A 50 -7.78 -12.09 -14.72
CA SER A 50 -8.61 -11.45 -15.75
C SER A 50 -9.02 -12.44 -16.85
N VAL A 51 -8.09 -13.27 -17.34
CA VAL A 51 -8.39 -14.33 -18.31
C VAL A 51 -9.34 -15.39 -17.73
N VAL A 52 -9.14 -15.78 -16.47
CA VAL A 52 -10.04 -16.74 -15.80
C VAL A 52 -11.44 -16.18 -15.65
N PHE A 53 -11.61 -14.91 -15.24
CA PHE A 53 -12.93 -14.31 -15.17
C PHE A 53 -13.60 -14.13 -16.54
N TRP A 54 -12.84 -13.78 -17.57
CA TRP A 54 -13.37 -13.71 -18.95
C TRP A 54 -13.90 -15.07 -19.42
N THR A 55 -13.10 -16.12 -19.28
CA THR A 55 -13.47 -17.47 -19.72
C THR A 55 -14.62 -18.03 -18.90
N LYS A 56 -14.60 -17.87 -17.57
CA LYS A 56 -15.64 -18.40 -16.69
C LYS A 56 -16.96 -17.64 -16.76
N ILE A 57 -16.95 -16.31 -16.83
CA ILE A 57 -18.18 -15.52 -16.77
C ILE A 57 -18.76 -15.27 -18.16
N LEU A 58 -17.92 -14.93 -19.14
CA LEU A 58 -18.42 -14.50 -20.44
C LEU A 58 -18.58 -15.66 -21.43
N VAL A 59 -17.64 -16.61 -21.42
CA VAL A 59 -17.70 -17.79 -22.30
C VAL A 59 -18.63 -18.86 -21.72
N GLU A 60 -18.35 -19.37 -20.52
CA GLU A 60 -19.13 -20.47 -19.93
C GLU A 60 -20.54 -20.04 -19.47
N GLN A 61 -20.70 -18.86 -18.85
CA GLN A 61 -22.02 -18.40 -18.37
C GLN A 61 -22.78 -17.53 -19.38
N GLY A 62 -22.10 -16.94 -20.37
CA GLY A 62 -22.73 -16.06 -21.38
C GLY A 62 -23.00 -16.75 -22.71
N LEU A 63 -21.96 -17.28 -23.37
CA LEU A 63 -22.06 -17.84 -24.72
C LEU A 63 -22.53 -19.31 -24.77
N GLU A 64 -22.09 -20.17 -23.85
CA GLU A 64 -22.50 -21.59 -23.87
C GLU A 64 -24.02 -21.81 -23.72
N PRO A 65 -24.75 -21.05 -22.86
CA PRO A 65 -26.21 -21.16 -22.78
C PRO A 65 -26.90 -20.78 -24.10
N CYS A 66 -26.25 -19.92 -24.89
CA CYS A 66 -26.73 -19.46 -26.19
C CYS A 66 -26.53 -20.47 -27.32
N SER A 67 -25.49 -21.29 -27.24
CA SER A 67 -25.21 -22.32 -28.25
C SER A 67 -26.09 -23.57 -28.11
N ARG A 68 -26.98 -23.61 -27.11
CA ARG A 68 -27.86 -24.75 -26.85
C ARG A 68 -29.05 -24.76 -27.82
N PRO A 69 -29.29 -25.86 -28.57
CA PRO A 69 -30.40 -25.93 -29.51
C PRO A 69 -31.74 -25.80 -28.75
N GLY A 70 -32.48 -24.71 -29.01
CA GLY A 70 -33.73 -24.36 -28.34
C GLY A 70 -33.71 -23.05 -27.54
N ALA A 71 -32.56 -22.39 -27.40
CA ALA A 71 -32.48 -21.07 -26.78
C ALA A 71 -33.09 -19.98 -27.69
N GLY A 72 -34.12 -19.28 -27.20
CA GLY A 72 -34.68 -18.12 -27.90
C GLY A 72 -33.68 -16.96 -27.96
N GLN A 73 -33.66 -16.24 -29.08
CA GLN A 73 -32.76 -15.10 -29.32
C GLN A 73 -32.84 -14.01 -28.23
N LEU A 74 -34.04 -13.80 -27.68
CA LEU A 74 -34.29 -12.89 -26.56
C LEU A 74 -33.63 -13.35 -25.25
N THR A 75 -33.82 -14.62 -24.85
CA THR A 75 -33.20 -15.19 -23.65
C THR A 75 -31.68 -15.11 -23.71
N CYS A 76 -31.12 -15.34 -24.89
CA CYS A 76 -29.69 -15.16 -25.16
C CYS A 76 -29.20 -13.73 -24.90
N SER A 77 -29.86 -12.75 -25.53
CA SER A 77 -29.45 -11.35 -25.43
C SER A 77 -29.51 -10.82 -24.00
N VAL A 78 -30.55 -11.19 -23.23
CA VAL A 78 -30.69 -10.79 -21.82
C VAL A 78 -29.61 -11.47 -20.96
N GLY A 79 -29.35 -12.76 -21.16
CA GLY A 79 -28.29 -13.49 -20.45
C GLY A 79 -26.90 -12.89 -20.69
N LEU A 80 -26.58 -12.51 -21.93
CA LEU A 80 -25.30 -11.88 -22.29
C LEU A 80 -25.11 -10.51 -21.65
N VAL A 81 -26.17 -9.68 -21.60
CA VAL A 81 -26.11 -8.37 -20.94
C VAL A 81 -25.85 -8.54 -19.45
N ILE A 82 -26.56 -9.46 -18.78
CA ILE A 82 -26.37 -9.73 -17.35
C ILE A 82 -24.97 -10.27 -17.08
N ALA A 83 -24.50 -11.25 -17.86
CA ALA A 83 -23.15 -11.81 -17.73
C ALA A 83 -22.06 -10.76 -17.95
N THR A 84 -22.23 -9.85 -18.92
CA THR A 84 -21.28 -8.77 -19.20
C THR A 84 -21.25 -7.72 -18.09
N THR A 85 -22.41 -7.32 -17.57
CA THR A 85 -22.50 -6.40 -16.42
C THR A 85 -21.91 -7.02 -15.16
N ALA A 86 -22.20 -8.29 -14.90
CA ALA A 86 -21.65 -9.02 -13.76
C ALA A 86 -20.13 -9.18 -13.85
N TRP A 87 -19.60 -9.54 -15.04
CA TRP A 87 -18.16 -9.59 -15.30
C TRP A 87 -17.50 -8.23 -15.05
N PHE A 88 -18.08 -7.15 -15.57
CA PHE A 88 -17.54 -5.80 -15.38
C PHE A 88 -17.51 -5.41 -13.90
N ALA A 89 -18.59 -5.64 -13.16
CA ALA A 89 -18.67 -5.32 -11.73
C ALA A 89 -17.66 -6.12 -10.90
N LEU A 90 -17.51 -7.43 -11.17
CA LEU A 90 -16.52 -8.28 -10.50
C LEU A 90 -15.09 -7.84 -10.78
N THR A 91 -14.80 -7.46 -12.03
CA THR A 91 -13.47 -6.97 -12.43
C THR A 91 -13.15 -5.65 -11.73
N VAL A 92 -14.09 -4.71 -11.66
CA VAL A 92 -13.88 -3.43 -10.96
C VAL A 92 -13.71 -3.62 -9.44
N VAL A 93 -14.57 -4.42 -8.81
CA VAL A 93 -14.52 -4.60 -7.35
C VAL A 93 -13.34 -5.46 -6.91
N VAL A 94 -13.09 -6.59 -7.56
CA VAL A 94 -12.08 -7.54 -7.09
C VAL A 94 -10.69 -7.20 -7.64
N LEU A 95 -10.56 -6.98 -8.95
CA LEU A 95 -9.24 -6.75 -9.54
C LEU A 95 -8.75 -5.32 -9.25
N MET A 96 -9.55 -4.29 -9.51
CA MET A 96 -9.08 -2.90 -9.37
C MET A 96 -8.95 -2.46 -7.90
N CYS A 97 -9.90 -2.79 -7.02
CA CYS A 97 -9.78 -2.35 -5.61
C CYS A 97 -8.64 -3.07 -4.87
N MET A 98 -8.40 -4.36 -5.12
CA MET A 98 -7.32 -5.08 -4.42
C MET A 98 -5.94 -4.57 -4.82
N GLU A 99 -5.72 -4.26 -6.09
CA GLU A 99 -4.45 -3.69 -6.54
C GLU A 99 -4.26 -2.26 -6.05
N SER A 100 -5.31 -1.44 -6.08
CA SER A 100 -5.26 -0.05 -5.61
C SER A 100 -4.95 0.02 -4.12
N LEU A 101 -5.53 -0.88 -3.31
CA LEU A 101 -5.24 -0.95 -1.88
C LEU A 101 -3.81 -1.42 -1.59
N SER A 102 -3.31 -2.40 -2.36
CA SER A 102 -1.92 -2.88 -2.26
C SER A 102 -0.91 -1.77 -2.60
N ALA A 103 -1.17 -1.01 -3.66
CA ALA A 103 -0.35 0.13 -4.07
C ALA A 103 -0.41 1.27 -3.05
N PHE A 104 -1.59 1.56 -2.50
CA PHE A 104 -1.78 2.57 -1.46
C PHE A 104 -1.00 2.23 -0.18
N LEU A 105 -1.10 0.99 0.31
CA LEU A 105 -0.37 0.55 1.49
C LEU A 105 1.13 0.49 1.27
N HIS A 106 1.58 0.23 0.04
CA HIS A 106 2.98 0.30 -0.30
C HIS A 106 3.50 1.74 -0.28
N ALA A 107 2.75 2.69 -0.84
CA ALA A 107 3.07 4.11 -0.77
C ALA A 107 3.08 4.64 0.67
N LEU A 108 2.11 4.21 1.50
CA LEU A 108 2.06 4.55 2.92
C LEU A 108 3.25 3.95 3.69
N ARG A 109 3.68 2.72 3.35
CA ARG A 109 4.90 2.14 3.92
C ARG A 109 6.14 2.93 3.52
N LEU A 110 6.27 3.37 2.27
CA LEU A 110 7.38 4.24 1.87
C LEU A 110 7.33 5.58 2.61
N HIS A 111 6.18 6.23 2.72
CA HIS A 111 6.04 7.47 3.48
C HIS A 111 6.44 7.24 4.95
N TRP A 112 5.95 6.18 5.58
CA TRP A 112 6.30 5.92 6.98
C TRP A 112 7.77 5.52 7.16
N VAL A 113 8.29 4.56 6.41
CA VAL A 113 9.64 4.01 6.65
C VAL A 113 10.74 4.82 5.99
N GLU A 114 10.48 5.43 4.85
CA GLU A 114 11.49 6.15 4.08
C GLU A 114 11.43 7.66 4.34
N PHE A 115 10.25 8.26 4.56
CA PHE A 115 10.14 9.69 4.89
C PHE A 115 10.41 9.97 6.37
N GLN A 116 9.90 9.16 7.31
CA GLN A 116 10.19 9.38 8.75
C GLN A 116 11.65 9.03 9.09
N ASN A 117 12.18 7.91 8.60
CA ASN A 117 13.52 7.48 8.99
C ASN A 117 14.64 8.32 8.35
N LYS A 118 14.35 9.05 7.25
CA LYS A 118 15.36 9.84 6.52
C LYS A 118 15.28 11.35 6.77
N PHE A 119 14.11 11.88 7.13
CA PHE A 119 13.90 13.34 7.27
C PHE A 119 13.26 13.75 8.62
N TYR A 120 12.74 12.82 9.42
CA TYR A 120 12.12 13.12 10.71
C TYR A 120 13.05 12.71 11.86
N SER A 121 13.85 13.66 12.37
CA SER A 121 14.73 13.41 13.53
C SER A 121 14.00 13.36 14.88
N GLY A 122 12.67 13.21 14.91
CA GLY A 122 11.91 13.05 16.16
C GLY A 122 11.98 14.23 17.13
N THR A 123 12.45 15.40 16.71
CA THR A 123 12.59 16.59 17.56
C THR A 123 11.58 17.66 17.13
N GLY A 124 10.51 17.78 17.90
CA GLY A 124 9.49 18.82 17.72
C GLY A 124 8.56 18.87 18.93
N TYR A 125 8.20 20.09 19.36
CA TYR A 125 7.15 20.29 20.35
C TYR A 125 5.81 20.35 19.63
N ALA A 126 4.79 19.67 20.17
CA ALA A 126 3.44 19.81 19.66
C ALA A 126 3.00 21.27 19.83
N PHE A 127 2.66 21.93 18.72
CA PHE A 127 2.19 23.32 18.75
C PHE A 127 0.86 23.38 19.49
N SER A 128 0.87 23.93 20.71
CA SER A 128 -0.33 24.25 21.48
C SER A 128 -0.69 25.72 21.20
N PRO A 129 -1.68 26.01 20.34
CA PRO A 129 -2.13 27.38 20.12
C PRO A 129 -2.79 27.93 21.40
N PHE A 130 -2.57 29.20 21.67
CA PHE A 130 -3.26 29.90 22.76
C PHE A 130 -4.76 30.04 22.41
N ALA A 131 -5.60 29.18 22.99
CA ALA A 131 -7.04 29.19 22.80
C ALA A 131 -7.75 29.66 24.08
N PHE A 132 -8.63 30.66 23.97
CA PHE A 132 -9.39 31.18 25.11
C PHE A 132 -10.24 30.10 25.82
N SER A 133 -10.61 29.03 25.11
CA SER A 133 -11.29 27.87 25.70
C SER A 133 -10.44 27.16 26.77
N ALA A 134 -9.11 27.14 26.63
CA ALA A 134 -8.22 26.49 27.58
C ALA A 134 -8.04 27.32 28.87
N ILE A 135 -8.24 28.64 28.80
CA ILE A 135 -8.24 29.53 29.97
C ILE A 135 -9.53 29.36 30.77
N GLY A 136 -10.67 29.19 30.09
CA GLY A 136 -11.97 29.00 30.76
C GLY A 136 -12.00 27.74 31.64
N THR A 137 -11.44 26.63 31.16
CA THR A 137 -11.36 25.39 31.95
C THR A 137 -10.42 25.48 33.14
N LEU A 138 -9.32 26.23 33.04
CA LEU A 138 -8.39 26.42 34.17
C LEU A 138 -8.99 27.32 35.27
N LEU A 139 -9.88 28.24 34.90
CA LEU A 139 -10.60 29.08 35.87
C LEU A 139 -11.76 28.33 36.55
N ASP A 140 -12.42 27.40 35.85
CA ASP A 140 -13.46 26.53 36.42
C ASP A 140 -12.87 25.44 37.35
N GLU A 141 -11.61 25.03 37.17
CA GLU A 141 -10.90 24.15 38.12
C GLU A 141 -10.38 24.88 39.39
N GLU A 142 -10.30 26.22 39.36
CA GLU A 142 -9.86 27.04 40.51
C GLU A 142 -11.05 27.55 41.36
N SER A 143 -12.30 27.34 40.93
CA SER A 143 -13.54 27.72 41.64
C SER A 143 -14.27 26.53 42.29
#